data_AF-A0AAU1LJG9-F1
#
_entry.id   AF-A0AAU1LJG9-F1
#
_cell.length_a   1.000
_cell.length_b   1.000
_cell.length_c   1.000
_cell.angle_alpha   90.00
_cell.angle_beta   90.00
_cell.angle_gamma   90.00
#
_symmetry.space_group_name_H-M   'P 1'
#
loop_
_entity.id
_entity.type
_entity.pdbx_description
1 polymer ?
#
loop_
_entity_poly.entity_id
_entity_poly.type
_entity_poly.pdbx_seq_one_letter_code
_entity_poly.pdbx_strand_id
1 'polypeptide(L)'
;MACLEQAAHAVDAARADGDKAEWEGALDHVVFPSPQPWAPIVLGLDVIEHADGGDQLEFLLQVVWRDLGRLAVDAAVNVACWCDTDHASHDVDALRLVVGEETSLPRAFQAGAERLIGWLTNPRDADFWRARATLPPSRPV
;
A
#
# COMPACT_ATOMS: atom_id res chain seq x y z
N MET A 1 -13.93 -12.36 11.51
CA MET A 1 -14.44 -11.26 10.65
C MET A 1 -14.34 -9.91 11.36
N ALA A 2 -14.77 -9.78 12.62
CA ALA A 2 -14.69 -8.52 13.40
C ALA A 2 -13.32 -7.80 13.35
N CYS A 3 -12.19 -8.52 13.29
CA CYS A 3 -10.86 -7.89 13.25
C CYS A 3 -10.52 -7.18 11.92
N LEU A 4 -11.02 -7.66 10.77
CA LEU A 4 -10.69 -7.07 9.46
C LEU A 4 -11.43 -5.75 9.25
N GLU A 5 -12.74 -5.76 9.49
CA GLU A 5 -13.59 -4.57 9.42
C GLU A 5 -13.11 -3.51 10.43
N GLN A 6 -12.76 -3.92 11.65
CA GLN A 6 -12.22 -3.01 12.65
C GLN A 6 -10.90 -2.37 12.21
N ALA A 7 -9.99 -3.14 11.61
CA ALA A 7 -8.74 -2.61 11.08
C ALA A 7 -8.97 -1.64 9.90
N ALA A 8 -9.89 -1.97 8.99
CA ALA A 8 -10.27 -1.10 7.88
C ALA A 8 -10.88 0.21 8.39
N HIS A 9 -11.79 0.16 9.37
CA HIS A 9 -12.35 1.36 9.99
C HIS A 9 -11.30 2.20 10.74
N ALA A 10 -10.29 1.56 11.35
CA ALA A 10 -9.19 2.29 11.98
C ALA A 10 -8.34 3.03 10.94
N VAL A 11 -8.08 2.42 9.78
CA VAL A 11 -7.45 3.08 8.64
C VAL A 11 -8.32 4.25 8.16
N ASP A 12 -9.62 4.01 7.97
CA ASP A 12 -10.55 5.04 7.53
C ASP A 12 -10.53 6.28 8.44
N ALA A 13 -10.51 6.05 9.76
CA ALA A 13 -10.46 7.11 10.77
C ALA A 13 -9.11 7.82 10.87
N ALA A 14 -8.01 7.20 10.42
CA ALA A 14 -6.68 7.79 10.42
C ALA A 14 -6.41 8.68 9.19
N ARG A 15 -7.24 8.56 8.14
CA ARG A 15 -7.20 9.47 6.99
C ARG A 15 -7.73 10.83 7.41
N ALA A 16 -7.12 11.90 6.92
CA ALA A 16 -7.59 13.25 7.22
C ALA A 16 -8.91 13.50 6.44
N ASP A 17 -9.86 14.21 7.04
CA ASP A 17 -11.19 14.47 6.48
C ASP A 17 -11.12 14.99 5.04
N GLY A 18 -11.40 14.13 4.05
CA GLY A 18 -11.65 14.53 2.66
C GLY A 18 -10.93 13.75 1.56
N ASP A 19 -9.95 12.89 1.89
CA ASP A 19 -9.26 12.12 0.83
C ASP A 19 -10.19 11.07 0.22
N LYS A 20 -10.40 11.18 -1.09
CA LYS A 20 -11.29 10.36 -1.94
C LYS A 20 -10.80 8.93 -2.15
N ALA A 21 -9.82 8.47 -1.38
CA ALA A 21 -9.31 7.11 -1.50
C ALA A 21 -10.41 6.14 -1.05
N GLU A 22 -10.99 5.42 -2.00
CA GLU A 22 -11.99 4.39 -1.73
C GLU A 22 -11.31 3.03 -1.62
N TRP A 23 -11.87 2.15 -0.80
CA TRP A 23 -11.47 0.75 -0.81
C TRP A 23 -11.93 0.13 -2.13
N GLU A 24 -10.99 -0.41 -2.89
CA GLU A 24 -11.25 -1.05 -4.17
C GLU A 24 -11.23 -2.57 -4.01
N GLY A 25 -12.32 -3.22 -4.41
CA GLY A 25 -12.42 -4.67 -4.45
C GLY A 25 -12.57 -5.18 -5.87
N ALA A 26 -11.74 -6.14 -6.28
CA ALA A 26 -11.90 -6.83 -7.55
C ALA A 26 -12.66 -8.13 -7.33
N LEU A 27 -13.98 -8.12 -7.57
CA LEU A 27 -14.84 -9.28 -7.36
C LEU A 27 -14.39 -10.50 -8.18
N ASP A 28 -13.83 -10.27 -9.38
CA ASP A 28 -13.29 -11.34 -10.23
C ASP A 28 -12.03 -12.00 -9.64
N HIS A 29 -11.42 -11.39 -8.63
CA HIS A 29 -10.21 -11.89 -7.96
C HIS A 29 -10.49 -12.47 -6.57
N VAL A 30 -11.74 -12.60 -6.12
CA VAL A 30 -12.03 -13.27 -4.83
C VAL A 30 -11.68 -14.77 -4.84
N VAL A 31 -11.58 -15.34 -6.05
CA VAL A 31 -11.05 -16.69 -6.29
C VAL A 31 -9.69 -16.55 -6.99
N PHE A 32 -8.75 -17.43 -6.64
CA PHE A 32 -7.42 -17.42 -7.24
C PHE A 32 -7.51 -17.57 -8.78
N PRO A 33 -7.09 -16.54 -9.56
CA PRO A 33 -7.33 -16.51 -11.00
C PRO A 33 -6.26 -17.26 -11.81
N SER A 34 -5.62 -18.27 -11.22
CA SER A 34 -4.39 -18.94 -11.67
C SER A 34 -3.13 -18.07 -11.59
N PRO A 35 -1.91 -18.64 -11.70
CA PRO A 35 -0.67 -17.86 -11.68
C PRO A 35 -0.64 -16.83 -12.82
N GLN A 36 -0.45 -15.57 -12.47
CA GLN A 36 -0.35 -14.44 -13.39
C GLN A 36 1.04 -13.79 -13.25
N PRO A 37 1.57 -13.14 -14.30
CA PRO A 37 2.84 -12.41 -14.21
C PRO A 37 2.75 -11.17 -13.30
N TRP A 38 1.54 -10.72 -12.96
CA TRP A 38 1.24 -9.69 -11.98
C TRP A 38 0.50 -10.29 -10.79
N ALA A 39 0.57 -9.67 -9.61
CA ALA A 39 -0.13 -10.14 -8.41
C ALA A 39 -1.59 -9.61 -8.41
N PRO A 40 -2.61 -10.48 -8.53
CA PRO A 40 -4.00 -10.02 -8.56
C PRO A 40 -4.43 -9.43 -7.22
N ILE A 41 -4.86 -8.18 -7.24
CA ILE A 41 -5.41 -7.46 -6.08
C ILE A 41 -6.83 -7.96 -5.82
N VAL A 42 -7.09 -8.39 -4.59
CA VAL A 42 -8.42 -8.79 -4.10
C VAL A 42 -9.13 -7.61 -3.46
N LEU A 43 -8.38 -6.87 -2.64
CA LEU A 43 -8.82 -5.67 -1.94
C LEU A 43 -7.63 -4.72 -1.84
N GLY A 44 -7.83 -3.43 -2.11
CA GLY A 44 -6.78 -2.42 -2.05
C GLY A 44 -7.30 -1.09 -1.50
N LEU A 45 -6.37 -0.30 -0.97
CA LEU A 45 -6.54 1.11 -0.67
C LEU A 45 -5.23 1.81 -0.99
N ASP A 46 -5.35 2.84 -1.82
CA ASP A 46 -4.25 3.72 -2.20
C ASP A 46 -4.59 5.16 -1.80
N VAL A 47 -3.87 5.68 -0.81
CA VAL A 47 -4.00 7.08 -0.37
C VAL A 47 -2.91 7.88 -1.06
N ILE A 48 -3.30 8.63 -2.10
CA ILE A 48 -2.37 9.39 -2.93
C ILE A 48 -2.34 10.86 -2.49
N GLU A 49 -1.17 11.29 -2.05
CA GLU A 49 -0.85 12.67 -1.73
C GLU A 49 -0.15 13.31 -2.94
N HIS A 50 -0.75 14.38 -3.45
CA HIS A 50 -0.13 15.23 -4.46
C HIS A 50 0.27 16.53 -3.80
N ALA A 51 1.56 16.81 -3.67
CA ALA A 51 1.99 18.19 -3.48
C ALA A 51 1.82 18.92 -4.82
N ASP A 52 1.22 20.12 -4.82
CA ASP A 52 1.17 20.95 -6.02
C ASP A 52 2.60 21.17 -6.56
N GLY A 53 2.90 20.52 -7.70
CA GLY A 53 4.20 20.57 -8.36
C GLY A 53 5.29 19.65 -7.76
N GLY A 54 4.93 18.69 -6.90
CA GLY A 54 5.84 17.69 -6.34
C GLY A 54 5.64 16.27 -6.90
N ASP A 55 6.59 15.38 -6.58
CA ASP A 55 6.50 13.95 -6.89
C ASP A 55 5.28 13.31 -6.18
N GLN A 56 4.61 12.36 -6.84
CA GLN A 56 3.51 11.60 -6.24
C GLN A 56 4.01 10.81 -5.02
N LEU A 57 3.29 10.92 -3.91
CA LEU A 57 3.44 10.09 -2.71
C LEU A 57 2.18 9.25 -2.54
N GLU A 58 2.33 7.95 -2.32
CA GLU A 58 1.21 7.03 -2.17
C GLU A 58 1.43 6.14 -0.94
N PHE A 59 0.36 5.96 -0.16
CA PHE A 59 0.32 5.01 0.93
C PHE A 59 -0.63 3.88 0.58
N LEU A 60 -0.05 2.69 0.44
CA LEU A 60 -0.67 1.48 -0.09
C LEU A 60 -1.00 0.51 1.04
N LEU A 61 -2.17 -0.11 0.98
CA LEU A 61 -2.50 -1.36 1.69
C LEU A 61 -3.35 -2.26 0.79
N GLN A 62 -2.86 -3.45 0.50
CA GLN A 62 -3.53 -4.39 -0.40
C GLN A 62 -3.49 -5.83 0.10
N VAL A 63 -4.54 -6.58 -0.23
CA VAL A 63 -4.61 -8.03 -0.17
C VAL A 63 -4.46 -8.55 -1.59
N VAL A 64 -3.40 -9.32 -1.85
CA VAL A 64 -3.07 -9.82 -3.18
C VAL A 64 -2.95 -11.35 -3.19
N TRP A 65 -3.23 -11.95 -4.34
CA TRP A 65 -2.81 -13.31 -4.61
C TRP A 65 -1.32 -13.37 -4.93
N ARG A 66 -0.70 -14.46 -4.49
CA ARG A 66 0.67 -14.88 -4.78
C ARG A 66 0.66 -16.23 -5.46
N ASP A 67 1.84 -16.63 -5.94
CA ASP A 67 2.07 -17.94 -6.51
C ASP A 67 1.52 -19.06 -5.62
N LEU A 68 1.00 -20.09 -6.28
CA LEU A 68 0.41 -21.27 -5.65
C LEU A 68 -0.87 -20.97 -4.85
N GLY A 69 -1.57 -19.87 -5.14
CA GLY A 69 -2.87 -19.57 -4.56
C GLY A 69 -2.80 -19.19 -3.09
N ARG A 70 -1.72 -18.52 -2.67
CA ARG A 70 -1.61 -17.95 -1.32
C ARG A 70 -1.94 -16.47 -1.34
N LEU A 71 -2.60 -15.98 -0.31
CA LEU A 71 -2.79 -14.54 -0.13
C LEU A 71 -1.54 -13.93 0.51
N ALA A 72 -1.32 -12.66 0.24
CA ALA A 72 -0.41 -11.82 1.00
C ALA A 72 -1.10 -10.48 1.30
N VAL A 73 -0.71 -9.88 2.41
CA VAL A 73 -0.98 -8.47 2.69
C VAL A 73 0.30 -7.72 2.41
N ASP A 74 0.22 -6.78 1.48
CA ASP A 74 1.28 -5.83 1.17
C ASP A 74 0.86 -4.45 1.66
N ALA A 75 1.77 -3.74 2.32
CA ALA A 75 1.60 -2.32 2.65
C ALA A 75 2.90 -1.61 2.29
N ALA A 76 2.83 -0.43 1.67
CA ALA A 76 4.04 0.33 1.38
C ALA A 76 3.82 1.83 1.34
N VAL A 77 4.92 2.57 1.52
CA VAL A 77 5.03 3.95 1.06
C VAL A 77 5.66 3.94 -0.33
N ASN A 78 4.92 4.42 -1.33
CA ASN A 78 5.35 4.56 -2.71
C ASN A 78 5.67 6.02 -3.00
N VAL A 79 6.81 6.27 -3.64
CA VAL A 79 7.15 7.62 -4.10
C VAL A 79 7.56 7.56 -5.56
N ALA A 80 6.98 8.44 -6.39
CA ALA A 80 7.43 8.61 -7.77
C ALA A 80 8.94 8.84 -7.78
N CYS A 81 9.64 8.31 -8.78
CA CYS A 81 11.10 8.30 -8.80
C CYS A 81 11.65 8.69 -10.17
N TRP A 82 12.95 9.01 -10.19
CA TRP A 82 13.67 9.42 -11.40
C TRP A 82 14.99 8.65 -11.56
N CYS A 83 14.96 7.38 -11.16
CA CYS A 83 16.10 6.46 -11.30
C CYS A 83 16.38 6.17 -12.79
N ASP A 84 17.58 5.69 -13.10
CA ASP A 84 17.97 5.36 -14.49
C ASP A 84 17.11 4.24 -15.08
N THR A 85 16.66 3.30 -14.23
CA THR A 85 15.65 2.30 -14.58
C THR A 85 14.28 2.91 -14.34
N ASP A 86 13.44 2.95 -15.37
CA ASP A 86 12.06 3.37 -15.22
C ASP A 86 11.22 2.26 -14.57
N HIS A 87 10.81 2.52 -13.33
CA HIS A 87 9.85 1.69 -12.60
C HIS A 87 8.71 2.53 -12.01
N ALA A 88 8.53 3.78 -12.50
CA ALA A 88 7.56 4.78 -12.05
C ALA A 88 7.67 5.22 -10.57
N SER A 89 7.54 4.29 -9.62
CA SER A 89 7.60 4.54 -8.16
C SER A 89 8.58 3.59 -7.46
N HIS A 90 9.05 3.98 -6.28
CA HIS A 90 9.81 3.13 -5.36
C HIS A 90 9.00 2.84 -4.09
N ASP A 91 8.98 1.57 -3.69
CA ASP A 91 8.64 1.17 -2.33
C ASP A 91 9.76 1.64 -1.37
N VAL A 92 9.47 2.62 -0.52
CA VAL A 92 10.42 3.22 0.44
C VAL A 92 10.42 2.50 1.79
N ASP A 93 9.25 2.15 2.30
CA ASP A 93 9.05 1.35 3.50
C ASP A 93 7.94 0.36 3.19
N ALA A 94 8.28 -0.92 3.05
CA ALA A 94 7.36 -1.96 2.62
C ALA A 94 7.26 -3.08 3.65
N LEU A 95 6.04 -3.57 3.82
CA LEU A 95 5.70 -4.76 4.56
C LEU A 95 5.01 -5.74 3.62
N ARG A 96 5.48 -7.00 3.62
CA ARG A 96 4.79 -8.11 2.96
C ARG A 96 4.62 -9.24 3.94
N LEU A 97 3.38 -9.66 4.16
CA LEU A 97 3.03 -10.78 5.03
C LEU A 97 2.25 -11.83 4.24
N VAL A 98 2.88 -12.97 4.00
CA VAL A 98 2.25 -14.11 3.31
C VAL A 98 1.34 -14.85 4.29
N VAL A 99 0.09 -15.07 3.88
CA VAL A 99 -0.90 -15.82 4.65
C VAL A 99 -0.58 -17.32 4.58
N GLY A 100 -0.60 -17.97 5.74
CA GLY A 100 -0.27 -19.38 5.89
C GLY A 100 -0.54 -19.88 7.31
N GLU A 101 0.12 -20.98 7.69
CA GLU A 101 -0.11 -21.65 8.97
C GLU A 101 0.20 -20.76 10.18
N GLU A 102 1.25 -19.94 10.11
CA GLU A 102 1.70 -19.10 11.21
C GLU A 102 1.03 -17.71 11.22
N THR A 103 0.57 -17.25 10.06
CA THR A 103 0.02 -15.90 9.88
C THR A 103 -1.33 -15.97 9.17
N SER A 104 -2.39 -15.69 9.93
CA SER A 104 -3.74 -15.59 9.38
C SER A 104 -3.95 -14.26 8.64
N LEU A 105 -4.88 -14.23 7.68
CA LEU A 105 -5.23 -13.02 6.94
C LEU A 105 -5.63 -11.86 7.87
N PRO A 106 -6.48 -12.03 8.90
CA PRO A 106 -6.80 -10.93 9.81
C PRO A 106 -5.56 -10.36 10.53
N ARG A 107 -4.62 -11.22 10.93
CA ARG A 107 -3.38 -10.78 11.59
C ARG A 107 -2.46 -10.04 10.64
N ALA A 108 -2.30 -10.54 9.42
CA ALA A 108 -1.50 -9.88 8.38
C ALA A 108 -2.08 -8.50 8.04
N PHE A 109 -3.41 -8.44 7.86
CA PHE A 109 -4.11 -7.22 7.51
C PHE A 109 -4.03 -6.18 8.64
N GLN A 110 -4.21 -6.61 9.89
CA GLN A 110 -4.03 -5.73 11.04
C GLN A 110 -2.63 -5.12 11.09
N ALA A 111 -1.58 -5.92 10.87
CA ALA A 111 -0.21 -5.41 10.85
C ALA A 111 0.05 -4.42 9.68
N GLY A 112 -0.55 -4.68 8.51
CA GLY A 112 -0.53 -3.74 7.38
C GLY A 112 -1.27 -2.43 7.69
N ALA A 113 -2.46 -2.52 8.28
CA ALA A 113 -3.24 -1.37 8.73
C ALA A 113 -2.49 -0.52 9.77
N GLU A 114 -1.85 -1.16 10.76
CA GLU A 114 -1.03 -0.47 11.76
C GLU A 114 0.15 0.28 11.11
N ARG A 115 0.81 -0.29 10.10
CA ARG A 115 1.84 0.41 9.32
C ARG A 115 1.27 1.60 8.56
N LEU A 116 0.17 1.40 7.85
CA LEU A 116 -0.49 2.45 7.07
C LEU A 116 -0.91 3.62 7.95
N ILE A 117 -1.56 3.35 9.09
CA ILE A 117 -1.95 4.38 10.07
C ILE A 117 -0.70 5.13 10.56
N GLY A 118 0.38 4.41 10.86
CA GLY A 118 1.67 5.00 11.22
C GLY A 118 2.19 5.99 10.17
N TRP A 119 2.14 5.63 8.88
CA TRP A 119 2.57 6.51 7.79
C TRP A 119 1.64 7.72 7.60
N LEU A 120 0.32 7.52 7.69
CA LEU A 120 -0.69 8.58 7.54
C LEU A 120 -0.61 9.66 8.63
N THR A 121 -0.01 9.34 9.78
CA THR A 121 0.10 10.24 10.94
C THR A 121 1.31 11.16 10.93
N ASN A 122 2.25 11.05 9.97
CA ASN A 122 3.31 12.02 9.56
C ASN A 122 4.60 11.29 9.11
N PRO A 123 5.41 11.84 8.17
CA PRO A 123 5.17 13.02 7.31
C PRO A 123 4.53 12.64 5.96
N ARG A 124 3.59 13.47 5.49
CA ARG A 124 3.01 13.40 4.13
C ARG A 124 3.81 14.25 3.15
N ASP A 125 5.10 13.96 3.06
CA ASP A 125 6.07 14.74 2.27
C ASP A 125 6.91 13.76 1.43
N ALA A 126 6.78 13.87 0.11
CA ALA A 126 7.52 13.03 -0.82
C ALA A 126 9.03 13.17 -0.63
N ASP A 127 9.55 14.38 -0.42
CA ASP A 127 10.99 14.61 -0.28
C ASP A 127 11.55 13.96 0.99
N PHE A 128 10.78 13.93 2.08
CA PHE A 128 11.13 13.18 3.29
C PHE A 128 11.32 11.68 2.99
N TRP A 129 10.36 11.07 2.29
CA TRP A 129 10.41 9.65 1.97
C TRP A 129 11.52 9.33 0.95
N ARG A 130 11.76 10.21 -0.03
CA ARG A 130 12.91 10.09 -0.94
C ARG A 130 14.23 10.12 -0.21
N ALA A 131 14.42 11.09 0.69
CA ALA A 131 15.62 11.21 1.50
C ALA A 131 15.84 9.94 2.33
N ARG A 132 14.77 9.39 2.92
CA ARG A 132 14.81 8.14 3.69
C ARG A 132 15.24 6.93 2.84
N ALA A 133 14.83 6.84 1.57
CA ALA A 133 15.25 5.79 0.65
C ALA A 133 16.54 6.11 -0.12
N THR A 134 17.21 7.24 0.14
CA THR A 134 18.40 7.68 -0.61
C THR A 134 18.12 7.78 -2.12
N LEU A 135 16.91 8.19 -2.49
CA LEU A 135 16.53 8.39 -3.88
C LEU A 135 17.14 9.69 -4.42
N PRO A 136 17.26 9.83 -5.75
CA PRO A 136 17.64 11.10 -6.37
C PRO A 136 16.73 12.25 -5.90
N PRO A 137 17.10 13.52 -6.09
CA PRO A 137 16.20 14.65 -5.84
C PRO A 137 14.94 14.56 -6.72
N SER A 138 13.84 15.15 -6.26
CA SER A 138 12.64 15.35 -7.09
C SER A 138 12.98 16.20 -8.32
N ARG A 139 12.22 16.06 -9.41
CA ARG A 139 12.36 16.91 -10.59
C ARG A 139 11.30 18.02 -10.52
N PRO A 140 11.66 19.30 -10.73
CA PRO A 140 10.66 20.33 -10.91
C PRO A 140 9.86 20.04 -12.19
N VAL A 141 8.54 20.15 -12.09
CA VAL A 141 7.60 20.14 -13.24
C VAL A 141 7.70 21.41 -14.08
#